data_AF-A0A7L2PYQ0-F1
#
_entry.id   AF-A0A7L2PYQ0-F1
#
_cell.length_a   1.000
_cell.length_b   1.000
_cell.length_c   1.000
_cell.angle_alpha   90.00
_cell.angle_beta   90.00
_cell.angle_gamma   90.00
#
_symmetry.space_group_name_H-M   'P 1'
#
loop_
_entity.id
_entity.type
_entity.pdbx_description
1 polymer ?
#
loop_
_entity_poly.entity_id
_entity_poly.type
_entity_poly.pdbx_seq_one_letter_code
_entity_poly.pdbx_strand_id
1 'polypeptide(L)'
;GVGVDNEGILVLGATNIPWVLDSAIRRRFEKRIYIPLPEDHARAAMFKLHLGSTPNDLKDSDYRELGKRTDGYSGADISIIVRDALMQPVRKVQSATHFKKV
;
A
#
# COMPACT_ATOMS: atom_id res chain seq x y z
N GLY A 1 -30.41 22.56 -25.09
CA GLY A 1 -29.76 21.45 -25.80
C GLY A 1 -28.62 20.97 -24.94
N VAL A 2 -28.75 19.81 -24.33
CA VAL A 2 -27.66 19.20 -23.56
C VAL A 2 -26.84 18.43 -24.58
N GLY A 3 -25.60 18.88 -24.81
CA GLY A 3 -24.68 18.19 -25.71
C GLY A 3 -24.46 16.77 -25.22
N VAL A 4 -24.66 15.79 -26.11
CA VAL A 4 -24.52 14.34 -25.83
C VAL A 4 -23.06 13.91 -26.06
N ASP A 5 -22.12 14.85 -26.00
CA ASP A 5 -20.74 14.61 -26.38
C ASP A 5 -19.89 14.32 -25.15
N ASN A 6 -19.27 13.14 -25.15
CA ASN A 6 -18.37 12.69 -24.09
C ASN A 6 -16.90 12.89 -24.50
N GLU A 7 -16.63 13.60 -25.59
CA GLU A 7 -15.27 13.98 -25.98
C GLU A 7 -14.53 14.69 -24.84
N GLY A 8 -13.32 14.19 -24.53
CA GLY A 8 -12.48 14.72 -23.46
C GLY A 8 -12.77 14.17 -22.05
N ILE A 9 -13.77 13.31 -21.87
CA ILE A 9 -14.08 12.70 -20.56
C ILE A 9 -13.40 11.33 -20.42
N LEU A 10 -12.58 11.17 -19.36
CA LEU A 10 -12.02 9.89 -18.96
C LEU A 10 -12.79 9.32 -17.77
N VAL A 11 -13.33 8.10 -17.93
CA VAL A 11 -14.02 7.38 -16.87
C VAL A 11 -13.09 6.31 -16.27
N LEU A 12 -12.88 6.37 -14.96
CA LEU A 12 -12.10 5.38 -14.21
C LEU A 12 -13.03 4.64 -13.24
N GLY A 13 -12.88 3.32 -13.17
CA GLY A 13 -13.60 2.46 -12.23
C GLY A 13 -12.66 1.42 -11.62
N ALA A 14 -12.88 1.09 -10.35
CA ALA A 14 -12.12 0.08 -9.62
C ALA A 14 -13.06 -0.96 -9.01
N THR A 15 -12.71 -2.24 -9.10
CA THR A 15 -13.47 -3.34 -8.49
C THR A 15 -12.55 -4.49 -8.12
N ASN A 16 -12.80 -5.11 -6.97
CA ASN A 16 -12.14 -6.35 -6.54
C ASN A 16 -12.88 -7.60 -7.04
N ILE A 17 -14.07 -7.45 -7.64
CA ILE A 17 -14.97 -8.54 -8.02
C ILE A 17 -15.47 -8.34 -9.47
N PRO A 18 -14.57 -8.37 -10.48
CA PRO A 18 -14.92 -8.02 -11.87
C PRO A 18 -15.94 -8.97 -12.52
N TRP A 19 -16.09 -10.20 -12.02
CA TRP A 19 -17.04 -11.18 -12.57
C TRP A 19 -18.50 -10.89 -12.22
N VAL A 20 -18.77 -10.17 -11.11
CA VAL A 20 -20.13 -9.77 -10.70
C VAL A 20 -20.66 -8.59 -11.52
N LEU A 21 -19.78 -7.80 -12.13
CA LEU A 21 -20.16 -6.62 -12.91
C LEU A 21 -21.02 -7.02 -14.11
N ASP A 22 -22.21 -6.43 -14.25
CA ASP A 22 -23.11 -6.74 -15.36
C ASP A 22 -22.43 -6.64 -16.73
N SER A 23 -22.81 -7.54 -17.64
CA SER A 23 -22.20 -7.66 -18.96
C SER A 23 -22.34 -6.39 -19.81
N ALA A 24 -23.44 -5.64 -19.68
CA ALA A 24 -23.67 -4.40 -20.42
C ALA A 24 -22.73 -3.28 -19.93
N ILE A 25 -22.55 -3.17 -18.61
CA ILE A 25 -21.58 -2.23 -18.01
C ILE A 25 -20.15 -2.63 -18.37
N ARG A 26 -19.83 -3.92 -18.27
CA ARG A 26 -18.50 -4.45 -18.58
C ARG A 26 -18.08 -4.12 -20.03
N ARG A 27 -19.02 -4.15 -20.98
CA ARG A 27 -18.80 -3.73 -22.38
C ARG A 27 -18.48 -2.25 -22.55
N ARG A 28 -18.91 -1.37 -21.63
CA ARG A 28 -18.58 0.08 -21.64
C ARG A 28 -17.15 0.37 -21.18
N PHE A 29 -16.55 -0.54 -20.40
CA PHE A 29 -15.13 -0.47 -20.02
C PHE A 29 -14.29 -1.27 -21.00
N GLU A 30 -13.87 -0.61 -22.08
CA GLU A 30 -13.07 -1.21 -23.17
C GLU A 30 -11.66 -1.58 -22.72
N LYS A 31 -11.02 -0.73 -21.91
CA LYS A 31 -9.70 -0.98 -21.31
C LYS A 31 -9.88 -1.51 -19.89
N ARG A 32 -9.26 -2.66 -19.62
CA ARG A 32 -9.30 -3.33 -18.31
C ARG A 32 -7.89 -3.70 -17.92
N ILE A 33 -7.38 -3.07 -16.86
CA ILE A 33 -6.02 -3.26 -16.38
C ILE A 33 -6.10 -4.09 -15.12
N TYR A 34 -5.46 -5.26 -15.13
CA TYR A 34 -5.29 -6.06 -13.92
C TYR A 34 -4.18 -5.45 -13.07
N ILE A 35 -4.46 -5.26 -11.79
CA ILE A 35 -3.49 -4.76 -10.80
C ILE A 35 -3.10 -5.95 -9.92
N PRO A 36 -1.92 -6.56 -10.13
CA PRO A 36 -1.45 -7.66 -9.29
C PRO A 36 -1.00 -7.16 -7.91
N LEU A 37 -0.73 -8.11 -7.02
CA LEU A 37 0.01 -7.83 -5.79
C LEU A 37 1.43 -7.34 -6.11
N PRO A 38 2.04 -6.49 -5.26
CA PRO A 38 3.36 -5.95 -5.51
C PRO A 38 4.43 -7.04 -5.39
N GLU A 39 5.42 -6.97 -6.27
CA GLU A 39 6.65 -7.79 -6.21
C GLU A 39 7.56 -7.35 -5.06
N ASP A 40 8.56 -8.19 -4.73
CA ASP A 40 9.50 -8.01 -3.62
C ASP A 40 10.15 -6.61 -3.55
N HIS A 41 10.65 -6.10 -4.66
CA HIS A 41 11.29 -4.78 -4.76
C HIS A 41 10.29 -3.64 -4.60
N ALA A 42 9.06 -3.79 -5.10
CA ALA A 42 7.99 -2.84 -4.90
C ALA A 42 7.57 -2.80 -3.43
N ARG A 43 7.49 -3.97 -2.77
CA ARG A 43 7.24 -4.07 -1.32
C ARG A 43 8.34 -3.40 -0.50
N ALA A 44 9.61 -3.62 -0.85
CA ALA A 44 10.74 -2.94 -0.21
C ALA A 44 10.64 -1.41 -0.34
N ALA A 45 10.26 -0.90 -1.51
CA ALA A 45 10.02 0.53 -1.72
C ALA A 45 8.82 1.05 -0.90
N MET A 46 7.74 0.26 -0.80
CA MET A 46 6.58 0.59 0.04
C MET A 46 6.95 0.69 1.52
N PHE A 47 7.79 -0.22 2.04
CA PHE A 47 8.30 -0.11 3.42
C PHE A 47 9.03 1.21 3.66
N LYS A 48 9.94 1.59 2.74
CA LYS A 48 10.68 2.86 2.83
C LYS A 48 9.74 4.06 2.74
N LEU A 49 8.75 4.01 1.87
CA LEU A 49 7.74 5.06 1.70
C LEU A 49 6.87 5.23 2.95
N HIS A 50 6.36 4.13 3.53
CA HIS A 50 5.50 4.19 4.71
C HIS A 50 6.25 4.56 5.98
N LEU A 51 7.54 4.24 6.09
CA LEU A 51 8.37 4.67 7.22
C LEU A 51 8.70 6.17 7.14
N GLY A 52 8.76 6.74 5.93
CA GLY A 52 8.93 8.16 5.69
C GLY A 52 10.21 8.71 6.32
N SER A 53 10.09 9.79 7.06
CA SER A 53 11.22 10.47 7.72
C SER A 53 11.39 10.09 9.19
N THR A 54 10.68 9.06 9.69
CA THR A 54 10.84 8.65 11.09
C THR A 54 12.26 8.14 11.32
N PRO A 55 13.01 8.69 12.29
CA PRO A 55 14.36 8.21 12.59
C PRO A 55 14.35 6.71 12.91
N ASN A 56 15.22 5.97 12.23
CA ASN A 56 15.36 4.53 12.34
C ASN A 56 16.78 4.12 11.97
N ASP A 57 17.18 2.92 12.40
CA ASP A 57 18.52 2.37 12.15
C ASP A 57 18.55 1.37 10.98
N LEU A 58 17.49 1.33 10.14
CA LEU A 58 17.39 0.37 9.05
C LEU A 58 18.30 0.75 7.87
N LYS A 59 18.99 -0.24 7.34
CA LYS A 59 19.82 -0.13 6.12
C LYS A 59 19.01 -0.52 4.89
N ASP A 60 19.48 -0.13 3.71
CA ASP A 60 18.87 -0.54 2.43
C ASP A 60 18.79 -2.08 2.25
N SER A 61 19.70 -2.84 2.88
CA SER A 61 19.63 -4.31 2.92
C SER A 61 18.40 -4.82 3.68
N ASP A 62 18.00 -4.12 4.74
CA ASP A 62 16.91 -4.55 5.63
C ASP A 62 15.57 -4.37 4.92
N TYR A 63 15.39 -3.29 4.15
CA TYR A 63 14.19 -3.11 3.32
C TYR A 63 14.06 -4.19 2.24
N ARG A 64 15.17 -4.60 1.62
CA ARG A 64 15.16 -5.71 0.65
C ARG A 64 14.75 -7.02 1.32
N GLU A 65 15.25 -7.28 2.53
CA GLU A 65 14.89 -8.46 3.29
C GLU A 65 13.41 -8.45 3.70
N LEU A 66 12.90 -7.31 4.16
CA LEU A 66 11.47 -7.13 4.46
C LEU A 66 10.61 -7.40 3.22
N GLY A 67 10.99 -6.87 2.05
CA GLY A 67 10.28 -7.11 0.79
C GLY A 67 10.23 -8.59 0.38
N LYS A 68 11.32 -9.33 0.61
CA LYS A 68 11.38 -10.79 0.37
C LYS A 68 10.51 -11.58 1.35
N ARG A 69 10.43 -11.15 2.60
CA ARG A 69 9.70 -11.87 3.66
C ARG A 69 8.19 -11.64 3.64
N THR A 70 7.70 -10.64 2.90
CA THR A 70 6.28 -10.30 2.82
C THR A 70 5.62 -10.72 1.52
N ASP A 71 5.94 -11.92 1.05
CA ASP A 71 5.29 -12.43 -0.16
C ASP A 71 3.78 -12.58 0.00
N GLY A 72 3.04 -12.16 -1.02
CA GLY A 72 1.57 -12.09 -1.01
C GLY A 72 0.97 -10.89 -0.28
N TYR A 73 1.77 -9.99 0.31
CA TYR A 73 1.24 -8.82 1.00
C TYR A 73 0.85 -7.71 0.03
N SER A 74 -0.31 -7.11 0.27
CA SER A 74 -0.74 -5.90 -0.43
C SER A 74 -0.08 -4.64 0.16
N GLY A 75 -0.19 -3.51 -0.55
CA GLY A 75 0.26 -2.23 -0.01
C GLY A 75 -0.46 -1.83 1.28
N ALA A 76 -1.73 -2.23 1.44
CA ALA A 76 -2.48 -2.00 2.67
C ALA A 76 -1.89 -2.78 3.86
N ASP A 77 -1.51 -4.05 3.64
CA ASP A 77 -0.90 -4.88 4.68
C ASP A 77 0.46 -4.32 5.13
N ILE A 78 1.28 -3.86 4.19
CA ILE A 78 2.57 -3.23 4.48
C ILE A 78 2.38 -1.95 5.30
N SER A 79 1.43 -1.09 4.91
CA SER A 79 1.09 0.13 5.66
C SER A 79 0.70 -0.19 7.11
N ILE A 80 -0.11 -1.23 7.32
CA ILE A 80 -0.54 -1.68 8.66
C ILE A 80 0.66 -2.16 9.48
N ILE A 81 1.55 -2.98 8.91
CA ILE A 81 2.75 -3.48 9.61
C ILE A 81 3.64 -2.30 10.03
N VAL A 82 3.91 -1.36 9.11
CA VAL A 82 4.76 -0.21 9.43
C VAL A 82 4.12 0.62 10.53
N ARG A 83 2.81 0.84 10.49
CA ARG A 83 2.09 1.57 11.53
C ARG A 83 2.18 0.87 12.89
N ASP A 84 2.06 -0.45 12.96
CA ASP A 84 2.24 -1.18 14.22
C ASP A 84 3.70 -1.10 14.72
N ALA A 85 4.68 -1.21 13.82
CA ALA A 85 6.09 -1.05 14.15
C ALA A 85 6.40 0.34 14.73
N LEU A 86 5.81 1.41 14.17
CA LEU A 86 5.94 2.78 14.66
C LEU A 86 5.35 2.99 16.07
N MET A 87 4.43 2.12 16.52
CA MET A 87 3.89 2.17 17.88
C MET A 87 4.79 1.46 18.91
N GLN A 88 5.78 0.67 18.47
CA GLN A 88 6.66 -0.08 19.38
C GLN A 88 7.46 0.81 20.33
N PRO A 89 8.03 1.96 19.92
CA PRO A 89 8.68 2.89 20.85
C PRO A 89 7.74 3.41 21.94
N VAL A 90 6.50 3.77 21.57
CA VAL A 90 5.48 4.24 22.54
C VAL A 90 5.16 3.16 23.55
N ARG A 91 4.93 1.92 23.09
CA ARG A 91 4.67 0.77 23.96
C ARG A 91 5.83 0.52 24.93
N LYS A 92 7.07 0.58 24.45
CA LYS A 92 8.28 0.43 25.28
C LYS A 92 8.36 1.48 26.39
N VAL A 93 8.10 2.75 26.06
CA VAL A 93 8.11 3.85 27.03
C VAL A 93 7.02 3.67 28.08
N GLN A 94 5.81 3.24 27.68
CA GLN A 94 4.71 2.99 28.63
C GLN A 94 5.01 1.86 29.62
N SER A 95 5.72 0.82 29.18
CA SER A 95 6.10 -0.32 30.03
C SER A 95 7.43 -0.13 30.79
N ALA A 96 8.14 0.98 30.57
CA ALA A 96 9.47 1.17 31.14
C ALA A 96 9.40 1.49 32.63
N THR A 97 10.14 0.72 33.43
CA THR A 97 10.27 0.93 34.88
C THR A 97 11.45 1.83 35.24
N HIS A 98 12.39 2.01 34.33
CA HIS A 98 13.63 2.76 34.55
C HIS A 98 13.98 3.58 33.31
N PHE A 99 14.46 4.80 33.52
CA PHE A 99 14.97 5.67 32.46
C PHE A 99 16.36 6.17 32.85
N LYS A 100 17.28 6.19 31.88
CA LYS A 100 18.60 6.81 32.05
C LYS A 100 18.55 8.22 31.47
N LYS A 101 18.96 9.22 32.24
CA LYS A 101 19.19 10.58 31.72
C LYS A 101 20.35 10.53 30.73
N VAL A 102 20.08 10.98 29.50
CA VAL A 102 21.06 11.10 28.42
C VAL A 102 21.68 12.49 28.46
#